data_AF-A0A7Y3K810-F1
#
_entry.id   AF-A0A7Y3K810-F1
#
_cell.length_a   1.000
_cell.length_b   1.000
_cell.length_c   1.000
_cell.angle_alpha   90.00
_cell.angle_beta   90.00
_cell.angle_gamma   90.00
#
_symmetry.space_group_name_H-M   'P 1'
#
loop_
_entity.id
_entity.type
_entity.pdbx_description
1 polymer ?
#
loop_
_entity_poly.entity_id
_entity_poly.type
_entity_poly.pdbx_seq_one_letter_code
_entity_poly.pdbx_strand_id
1 'polypeptide(L)'
;MKTPQIAIATASTAPGEPLEEKLAAYSATGFRRVELQLDRAKEWIKQGGRTRDLGKLLEGLQLQCIGGFECPIECFSDAGRQRE
;
A
#
# COMPACT_ATOMS: atom_id res chain seq x y z
N MET A 1 -25.48 -7.73 2.91
CA MET A 1 -24.31 -8.18 2.11
C MET A 1 -23.22 -8.63 3.07
N LYS A 2 -22.47 -9.70 2.79
CA LYS A 2 -21.33 -10.11 3.62
C LYS A 2 -20.18 -9.12 3.42
N THR A 3 -19.50 -8.77 4.50
CA THR A 3 -18.32 -7.91 4.47
C THR A 3 -17.22 -8.52 3.60
N PRO A 4 -16.65 -7.81 2.61
CA PRO A 4 -15.58 -8.33 1.76
C PRO A 4 -14.40 -8.82 2.61
N GLN A 5 -13.96 -10.06 2.41
CA GLN A 5 -12.87 -10.63 3.23
C GLN A 5 -11.49 -10.46 2.59
N ILE A 6 -11.44 -10.13 1.30
CA ILE A 6 -10.20 -10.01 0.53
C ILE A 6 -9.64 -8.59 0.68
N ALA A 7 -8.36 -8.50 1.02
CA ALA A 7 -7.58 -7.26 1.07
C ALA A 7 -6.25 -7.44 0.35
N ILE A 8 -5.65 -6.33 -0.07
CA ILE A 8 -4.29 -6.29 -0.62
C ILE A 8 -3.38 -5.46 0.29
N ALA A 9 -2.22 -5.98 0.63
CA ALA A 9 -1.19 -5.23 1.34
C ALA A 9 -0.33 -4.48 0.32
N THR A 10 -0.01 -3.21 0.58
CA THR A 10 0.85 -2.43 -0.34
C THR A 10 2.25 -3.00 -0.48
N ALA A 11 2.72 -3.81 0.48
CA ALA A 11 4.00 -4.50 0.41
C ALA A 11 4.01 -5.72 -0.53
N SER A 12 2.84 -6.20 -0.95
CA SER A 12 2.72 -7.36 -1.85
C SER A 12 2.97 -7.02 -3.32
N THR A 13 3.25 -5.75 -3.65
CA THR A 13 3.47 -5.27 -5.02
C THR A 13 4.80 -4.54 -5.15
N ALA A 14 5.34 -4.51 -6.37
CA ALA A 14 6.68 -4.01 -6.67
C ALA A 14 6.93 -2.62 -6.06
N PRO A 15 8.07 -2.38 -5.38
CA PRO A 15 8.41 -1.05 -4.90
C PRO A 15 8.69 -0.10 -6.09
N GLY A 16 8.42 1.20 -5.91
CA GLY A 16 8.85 2.25 -6.85
C GLY A 16 7.73 3.06 -7.51
N GLU A 17 6.50 2.55 -7.52
CA GLU A 17 5.34 3.32 -7.99
C GLU A 17 4.84 4.29 -6.89
N PRO A 18 4.38 5.50 -7.26
CA PRO A 18 3.68 6.40 -6.34
C PRO A 18 2.51 5.72 -5.65
N LEU A 19 2.27 6.08 -4.39
CA LEU A 19 1.24 5.44 -3.57
C LEU A 19 -0.15 5.56 -4.23
N GLU A 20 -0.43 6.70 -4.84
CA GLU A 20 -1.69 6.98 -5.52
C GLU A 20 -1.93 6.08 -6.73
N GLU A 21 -0.90 5.84 -7.53
CA GLU A 21 -0.97 4.98 -8.71
C GLU A 21 -1.24 3.53 -8.31
N LYS A 22 -0.58 3.05 -7.25
CA LYS A 22 -0.84 1.72 -6.68
C LYS A 22 -2.27 1.57 -6.19
N LEU A 23 -2.76 2.55 -5.41
CA LEU A 23 -4.12 2.51 -4.88
C LEU A 23 -5.15 2.54 -6.02
N ALA A 24 -4.90 3.33 -7.07
CA ALA A 24 -5.76 3.35 -8.25
C ALA A 24 -5.78 1.98 -8.95
N ALA A 25 -4.62 1.34 -9.12
CA ALA A 25 -4.52 -0.01 -9.69
C ALA A 25 -5.30 -1.04 -8.87
N TYR A 26 -5.20 -1.01 -7.53
CA TYR A 26 -5.93 -1.94 -6.67
C TYR A 26 -7.44 -1.79 -6.79
N SER A 27 -7.93 -0.55 -6.85
CA SER A 27 -9.34 -0.27 -7.05
C SER A 27 -9.83 -0.79 -8.42
N ALA A 28 -9.04 -0.55 -9.47
CA ALA A 28 -9.32 -0.98 -10.83
C ALA A 28 -9.36 -2.52 -10.97
N THR A 29 -8.52 -3.25 -10.21
CA THR A 29 -8.55 -4.73 -10.18
C THR A 29 -9.63 -5.30 -9.26
N GLY A 30 -10.44 -4.45 -8.62
CA GLY A 30 -11.60 -4.87 -7.83
C GLY A 30 -11.35 -5.02 -6.32
N PHE A 31 -10.16 -4.68 -5.81
CA PHE A 31 -9.97 -4.63 -4.36
C PHE A 31 -10.79 -3.49 -3.75
N ARG A 32 -11.30 -3.73 -2.55
CA ARG A 32 -12.03 -2.73 -1.75
C ARG A 32 -11.44 -2.55 -0.36
N ARG A 33 -10.40 -3.32 -0.05
CA ARG A 33 -9.70 -3.30 1.24
C ARG A 33 -8.21 -3.30 0.99
N VAL A 34 -7.51 -2.44 1.71
CA VAL A 34 -6.07 -2.29 1.60
C VAL A 34 -5.45 -2.27 3.00
N GLU A 35 -4.29 -2.89 3.14
CA GLU A 35 -3.40 -2.71 4.28
C GLU A 35 -2.20 -1.87 3.85
N LEU A 36 -1.98 -0.76 4.54
CA LEU A 36 -0.90 0.17 4.21
C LEU A 36 0.39 -0.21 4.94
N GLN A 37 1.46 -0.39 4.17
CA GLN A 37 2.81 -0.31 4.73
C GLN A 37 3.07 1.14 5.12
N LEU A 38 3.20 1.42 6.42
CA LEU A 38 3.18 2.80 6.92
C LEU A 38 4.37 3.62 6.39
N ASP A 39 5.51 3.00 6.09
CA ASP A 39 6.66 3.70 5.52
C ASP A 39 6.34 4.35 4.17
N ARG A 40 5.48 3.72 3.37
CA ARG A 40 5.02 4.29 2.08
C ARG A 40 4.06 5.46 2.28
N ALA A 41 3.15 5.34 3.25
CA ALA A 41 2.28 6.46 3.62
C ALA A 41 3.09 7.64 4.19
N LYS A 42 4.12 7.37 5.00
CA LYS A 42 5.04 8.40 5.53
C LYS A 42 5.87 9.05 4.43
N GLU A 43 6.40 8.27 3.48
CA GLU A 43 7.14 8.77 2.32
C GLU A 43 6.27 9.67 1.46
N TRP A 44 5.03 9.26 1.19
CA TRP A 44 4.05 10.07 0.50
C TRP A 44 3.76 11.41 1.22
N ILE A 45 3.64 11.38 2.55
CA ILE A 45 3.49 12.61 3.35
C ILE A 45 4.73 13.51 3.22
N LYS A 46 5.95 12.95 3.26
CA LYS A 46 7.19 13.71 3.08
C LYS A 46 7.28 14.37 1.70
N GLN A 47 6.69 13.77 0.67
CA GLN A 47 6.64 14.31 -0.69
C GLN A 47 5.58 15.42 -0.88
N GLY A 48 4.89 15.82 0.19
CA GLY A 48 3.90 16.91 0.17
C GLY A 48 2.46 16.44 0.34
N GLY A 49 2.22 15.12 0.41
CA GLY A 49 0.92 14.58 0.77
C GLY A 49 0.50 14.98 2.19
N ARG A 50 -0.80 15.14 2.43
CA ARG A 50 -1.34 15.35 3.79
C ARG A 50 -2.18 14.16 4.19
N THR A 51 -2.15 13.79 5.47
CA THR A 51 -2.93 12.65 6.00
C THR A 51 -4.42 12.74 5.67
N ARG A 52 -4.99 13.95 5.68
CA ARG A 52 -6.39 14.19 5.27
C ARG A 52 -6.65 13.83 3.80
N ASP A 53 -5.67 14.10 2.94
CA ASP A 53 -5.78 13.85 1.50
C ASP A 53 -5.63 12.36 1.19
N LEU A 54 -4.91 11.59 2.01
CA LEU A 54 -4.88 10.12 1.91
C LEU A 54 -6.27 9.52 2.21
N GLY A 55 -6.99 10.04 3.20
CA GLY A 55 -8.36 9.62 3.48
C GLY A 55 -9.30 9.87 2.31
N LYS A 56 -9.23 11.08 1.72
CA LYS A 56 -10.01 11.44 0.52
C LYS A 56 -9.66 10.59 -0.69
N LEU A 57 -8.37 10.28 -0.87
CA LEU A 57 -7.91 9.42 -1.96
C LEU A 57 -8.50 8.01 -1.84
N LEU A 58 -8.43 7.41 -0.65
CA LEU A 58 -9.01 6.11 -0.37
C LEU A 58 -10.53 6.11 -0.61
N GLU A 59 -11.23 7.14 -0.14
CA GLU A 59 -12.68 7.31 -0.36
C GLU A 59 -13.02 7.42 -1.85
N GLY A 60 -12.30 8.26 -2.60
CA GLY A 60 -12.50 8.44 -4.04
C GLY A 60 -12.24 7.17 -4.85
N LEU A 61 -11.34 6.30 -4.37
CA LEU A 61 -11.02 5.01 -4.96
C LEU A 61 -11.89 3.86 -4.42
N GLN A 62 -12.85 4.14 -3.53
CA GLN A 62 -13.68 3.12 -2.86
C GLN A 62 -12.85 2.05 -2.12
N LEU A 63 -11.70 2.45 -1.56
CA LEU A 63 -10.82 1.60 -0.77
C LEU A 63 -11.01 1.89 0.71
N GLN A 64 -11.16 0.82 1.50
CA GLN A 64 -11.12 0.88 2.95
C GLN A 64 -9.72 0.46 3.41
N CYS A 65 -9.00 1.35 4.09
CA CYS A 65 -7.83 0.94 4.86
C CYS A 65 -8.29 0.13 6.07
N ILE A 66 -7.90 -1.15 6.14
CA ILE A 66 -8.31 -2.06 7.24
C ILE A 66 -7.22 -2.25 8.29
N GLY A 67 -6.02 -1.74 8.03
CA GLY A 67 -4.87 -1.88 8.90
C GLY A 67 -3.65 -1.20 8.30
N GLY A 68 -2.66 -0.95 9.15
CA GLY A 68 -1.34 -0.52 8.73
C GLY A 68 -0.28 -1.27 9.51
N PHE A 69 0.85 -1.56 8.87
CA PHE A 69 1.96 -2.24 9.51
C PHE A 69 3.29 -1.58 9.19
N GLU A 70 4.21 -1.73 10.13
CA GLU A 70 5.65 -1.50 9.96
C GLU A 70 6.32 -2.83 10.25
N CYS A 71 7.05 -3.38 9.28
CA CYS A 71 7.82 -4.60 9.46
C CYS A 71 9.31 -4.23 9.48
N PRO A 72 9.91 -4.05 10.68
CA PRO A 72 11.33 -3.73 10.80
C PRO A 72 12.24 -4.95 10.57
N ILE A 73 11.69 -6.16 10.41
CA ILE A 73 12.44 -7.40 10.23
C ILE A 73 12.25 -7.89 8.79
N GLU A 74 13.34 -7.90 8.04
CA GLU A 74 13.43 -8.46 6.70
C GLU A 74 14.17 -9.79 6.79
N CYS A 75 13.48 -10.91 6.53
CA CYS A 75 14.10 -12.24 6.61
C CYS A 75 14.87 -12.64 5.33
N PHE A 76 14.68 -11.92 4.23
CA PHE A 76 15.27 -12.25 2.91
C PHE A 76 15.63 -10.99 2.11
N SER A 77 16.49 -10.10 2.63
CA SER A 77 17.19 -9.11 1.79
C SER A 77 18.47 -9.70 1.21
N ASP A 78 18.55 -9.73 -0.11
CA ASP A 78 19.74 -9.60 -0.97
C ASP A 78 21.07 -10.31 -0.60
N ALA A 79 21.06 -11.41 0.14
CA ALA A 79 22.22 -12.29 0.33
C ALA A 79 22.41 -13.31 -0.82
N GLY A 80 21.77 -13.08 -1.97
CA GLY A 80 21.65 -14.04 -3.07
C GLY A 80 22.00 -13.53 -4.46
N ARG A 81 22.70 -12.38 -4.60
CA ARG A 81 23.34 -12.05 -5.88
C ARG A 81 24.48 -13.03 -6.13
N GLN A 82 24.17 -14.15 -6.79
CA GLN A 82 25.19 -14.93 -7.50
C GLN A 82 25.82 -13.98 -8.52
N ARG A 83 27.08 -13.63 -8.27
CA ARG A 83 27.94 -12.99 -9.26
C ARG A 83 28.23 -14.07 -10.30
N GLU A 84 27.72 -13.90 -11.51
CA GLU A 84 28.30 -14.52 -12.71
C GLU A 84 29.58 -13.77 -13.10
#